data_AF-A0A3C1UKJ5-F1
#
_entry.id   AF-A0A3C1UKJ5-F1
#
_cell.length_a   1.000
_cell.length_b   1.000
_cell.length_c   1.000
_cell.angle_alpha   90.00
_cell.angle_beta   90.00
_cell.angle_gamma   90.00
#
_symmetry.space_group_name_H-M   'P 1'
#
loop_
_entity.id
_entity.type
_entity.pdbx_description
1 polymer ?
#
loop_
_entity_poly.entity_id
_entity_poly.type
_entity_poly.pdbx_seq_one_letter_code
_entity_poly.pdbx_strand_id
1 'polypeptide(L)' 'MAEITAALVGQLRRMTNAGLMDCKKALTATNGDLDAAVDELRKKGVAPAAKK' A
#
# COMPACT_ATOMS: atom_id res chain seq x y z
N MET A 1 11.82 -0.56 14.08
CA MET A 1 11.06 -0.25 12.85
C MET A 1 10.04 -1.36 12.71
N ALA A 2 8.74 -1.06 12.61
CA ALA A 2 7.78 -2.10 12.26
C ALA A 2 8.30 -2.79 10.97
N GLU A 3 8.51 -4.11 11.03
CA GLU A 3 9.17 -4.86 9.96
C GLU A 3 8.25 -4.91 8.74
N ILE A 4 8.29 -3.84 7.93
CA ILE A 4 7.66 -3.81 6.63
C ILE A 4 8.48 -4.74 5.75
N THR A 5 8.07 -6.00 5.74
CA THR A 5 8.73 -7.04 4.97
C THR A 5 8.53 -6.81 3.47
N ALA A 6 9.50 -7.24 2.67
CA ALA A 6 9.33 -7.26 1.21
C ALA A 6 8.09 -8.06 0.78
N ALA A 7 7.69 -9.06 1.58
CA ALA A 7 6.45 -9.81 1.39
C ALA A 7 5.20 -8.93 1.56
N LEU A 8 5.13 -8.08 2.59
CA LEU A 8 4.02 -7.13 2.79
C LEU A 8 3.92 -6.13 1.64
N VAL A 9 5.06 -5.54 1.24
CA VAL A 9 5.11 -4.62 0.09
C VAL A 9 4.66 -5.33 -1.20
N GLY A 10 5.06 -6.58 -1.39
CA GLY A 10 4.66 -7.41 -2.51
C GLY A 10 3.16 -7.76 -2.52
N GLN A 11 2.58 -8.08 -1.36
CA GLN A 11 1.13 -8.30 -1.23
C GLN A 11 0.34 -7.03 -1.54
N LEU A 12 0.72 -5.91 -0.91
CA LEU A 12 0.04 -4.64 -1.11
C LEU A 12 0.08 -4.21 -2.59
N ARG A 13 1.23 -4.39 -3.25
CA ARG A 13 1.38 -4.15 -4.69
C ARG A 13 0.46 -5.04 -5.52
N ARG A 14 0.30 -6.31 -5.19
CA ARG A 14 -0.61 -7.22 -5.93
C ARG A 14 -2.07 -6.81 -5.76
N MET A 15 -2.46 -6.33 -4.58
CA MET A 15 -3.84 -5.92 -4.29
C MET A 15 -4.18 -4.55 -4.91
N THR A 16 -3.26 -3.60 -4.82
CA THR A 16 -3.49 -2.20 -5.24
C THR A 16 -2.94 -1.88 -6.62
N ASN A 17 -2.09 -2.73 -7.20
CA ASN A 17 -1.34 -2.48 -8.42
C ASN A 17 -0.55 -1.14 -8.42
N ALA A 18 -0.26 -0.60 -7.24
CA ALA A 18 0.49 0.64 -7.08
C ALA A 18 2.01 0.41 -7.22
N GLY A 19 2.76 1.50 -7.39
CA GLY A 19 4.22 1.47 -7.45
C GLY A 19 4.83 0.88 -6.17
N LEU A 20 5.98 0.21 -6.30
CA LEU A 20 6.68 -0.42 -5.16
C LEU A 20 7.04 0.60 -4.07
N MET A 21 7.44 1.80 -4.49
CA MET A 21 7.75 2.92 -3.60
C MET A 21 6.51 3.48 -2.90
N ASP A 22 5.37 3.55 -3.59
CA ASP A 22 4.11 3.99 -2.99
C ASP A 22 3.61 2.97 -1.97
N CYS A 23 3.67 1.68 -2.29
CA CYS A 23 3.34 0.59 -1.37
C CYS A 23 4.22 0.64 -0.11
N LYS A 24 5.52 0.85 -0.28
CA LYS A 24 6.46 0.97 0.83
C LYS A 24 6.15 2.21 1.69
N LYS A 25 5.88 3.36 1.07
CA LYS A 25 5.50 4.60 1.79
C LYS A 25 4.19 4.44 2.55
N ALA A 26 3.18 3.85 1.93
CA ALA A 26 1.88 3.59 2.56
C ALA A 26 2.03 2.65 3.76
N LEU A 27 2.72 1.52 3.60
CA LEU A 27 3.02 0.62 4.72
C LEU A 27 3.86 1.30 5.81
N THR A 28 4.73 2.24 5.44
CA THR A 28 5.51 3.00 6.44
C THR A 28 4.63 3.97 7.21
N ALA A 29 3.69 4.64 6.56
CA ALA A 29 2.76 5.55 7.20
C ALA A 29 1.71 4.82 8.06
N THR A 30 1.36 3.59 7.68
CA THR A 30 0.35 2.77 8.37
C THR A 30 0.97 1.70 9.27
N ASN A 31 2.27 1.76 9.55
CA ASN A 31 3.00 0.82 10.40
C ASN A 31 2.87 -0.67 9.98
N GLY A 32 2.76 -0.93 8.68
CA GLY A 32 2.66 -2.28 8.12
C GLY A 32 1.23 -2.81 8.01
N ASP A 33 0.23 -1.99 8.32
CA ASP A 33 -1.17 -2.33 8.15
C ASP A 33 -1.55 -2.30 6.66
N LEU A 34 -1.90 -3.46 6.12
CA LEU A 34 -2.26 -3.63 4.70
C LEU A 34 -3.55 -2.89 4.36
N ASP A 35 -4.56 -2.94 5.21
CA ASP A 35 -5.88 -2.37 4.92
C ASP A 35 -5.81 -0.85 4.94
N ALA A 36 -5.16 -0.31 5.98
CA ALA A 36 -4.87 1.12 6.06
C ALA A 36 -3.95 1.57 4.90
N ALA A 37 -2.97 0.76 4.50
CA ALA A 37 -2.09 1.11 3.38
C ALA A 37 -2.84 1.11 2.03
N VAL A 38 -3.77 0.17 1.81
CA VAL A 38 -4.67 0.19 0.64
C VAL A 38 -5.51 1.46 0.65
N ASP A 39 -6.09 1.83 1.79
CA ASP A 39 -6.92 3.02 1.93
C ASP A 39 -6.10 4.29 1.72
N GLU A 40 -4.88 4.34 2.22
CA GLU A 40 -3.94 5.44 2.01
C GLU A 40 -3.53 5.56 0.53
N LEU A 41 -3.27 4.45 -0.15
CA LEU A 41 -2.98 4.43 -1.59
C LEU A 41 -4.18 4.87 -2.43
N ARG A 42 -5.41 4.52 -2.01
CA ARG A 42 -6.65 4.98 -2.65
C ARG A 42 -6.89 6.47 -2.42
N LYS A 43 -6.71 6.97 -1.19
CA LYS A 43 -6.79 8.40 -0.84
C LYS A 43 -5.78 9.24 -1.61
N LYS A 44 -4.58 8.71 -1.82
CA LYS A 44 -3.52 9.36 -2.62
C LYS A 44 -3.72 9.24 -4.13
N GLY A 45 -4.72 8.49 -4.61
CA GLY A 45 -5.00 8.30 -6.03
C GLY A 45 -3.97 7.45 -6.79
N VAL A 46 -3.11 6.73 -6.08
CA VAL A 46 -2.06 5.85 -6.64
C VAL A 46 -2.53 4.40 -6.77
N ALA A 47 -3.52 3.98 -5.97
CA ALA A 47 -4.29 2.78 -6.28
C ALA A 47 -5.37 3.12 -7.31
N PRO A 48 -5.71 2.21 -8.24
CA PRO A 48 -6.80 2.42 -9.16
C PRO A 48 -8.04 2.68 -8.31
N ALA A 49 -8.61 3.87 -8.47
CA ALA A 49 -9.95 4.12 -7.98
C ALA A 49 -10.82 3.01 -8.56
N ALA A 50 -11.52 2.27 -7.69
CA ALA A 50 -12.59 1.41 -8.13
C ALA A 50 -13.61 2.32 -8.79
N LYS A 51 -13.44 2.54 -10.10
CA LYS A 51 -14.42 3.23 -10.92
C LYS A 51 -15.69 2.40 -10.79
N LYS A 52 -16.75 3.05 -10.34
CA LYS A 52 -18.11 2.55 -10.46
C LYS A 52 -18.39 2.20 -11.92
#